data_AF-T0TFF8-F1
#
_entry.id   AF-T0TFF8-F1
#
_cell.length_a   1.000
_cell.length_b   1.000
_cell.length_c   1.000
_cell.angle_alpha   90.00
_cell.angle_beta   90.00
_cell.angle_gamma   90.00
#
_symmetry.space_group_name_H-M   'P 1'
#
loop_
_entity.id
_entity.type
_entity.pdbx_description
1 polymer ?
#
loop_
_entity_poly.entity_id
_entity_poly.type
_entity_poly.pdbx_seq_one_letter_code
_entity_poly.pdbx_strand_id
1 'polypeptide(L)'
;MNLILENLLGRLLLEKDISAFYNFTDQVNNENKLIKICAMTSVNANKVRCNRCGTIHIKTNVKLPIGAFFCPTCLDLGRVRSDEYFYHLPQQDFSEKTYLRWTGKLTENQEKISNALCQQITNNQKLLVQAVTGAGKTEMIYQLIEQILSHGGSVGLASPRIDVCIELHQRLSRDFTCQIPLLYHEGDSYFRSPLVVMTSHQLLRFKEAFDLLIIDEVDAFPFRDNDMLYFALENAKKINGNLLYLTATSTDKLDKQIKKA
;
A
#
# COMPACT_ATOMS: atom_id res chain seq x y z
N MET A 1 4.92 22.86 3.76
CA MET A 1 5.96 21.84 4.04
C MET A 1 6.84 21.73 2.79
N ASN A 2 8.13 21.42 2.90
CA ASN A 2 9.00 21.27 1.71
C ASN A 2 8.48 20.10 0.85
N LEU A 3 8.29 20.30 -0.46
CA LEU A 3 7.74 19.31 -1.41
C LEU A 3 8.47 17.95 -1.32
N ILE A 4 9.77 17.99 -1.02
CA ILE A 4 10.61 16.81 -0.86
C ILE A 4 10.24 16.01 0.41
N LEU A 5 9.92 16.69 1.52
CA LEU A 5 9.50 16.04 2.76
C LEU A 5 8.12 15.44 2.66
N GLU A 6 7.23 16.03 1.86
CA GLU A 6 5.89 15.46 1.62
C GLU A 6 5.99 14.06 0.99
N ASN A 7 6.98 13.82 0.15
CA ASN A 7 7.22 12.50 -0.47
C ASN A 7 7.68 11.41 0.52
N LEU A 8 7.95 11.75 1.79
CA LEU A 8 8.30 10.80 2.84
C LEU A 8 7.09 10.35 3.68
N LEU A 9 5.97 11.07 3.61
CA LEU A 9 4.77 10.76 4.39
C LEU A 9 4.17 9.41 3.99
N GLY A 10 3.74 8.61 4.97
CA GLY A 10 3.19 7.28 4.76
C GLY A 10 4.21 6.22 4.31
N ARG A 11 5.49 6.58 4.16
CA ARG A 11 6.54 5.65 3.72
C ARG A 11 7.17 4.90 4.91
N LEU A 12 7.68 3.71 4.62
CA LEU A 12 8.54 2.93 5.51
C LEU A 12 9.97 2.97 4.96
N LEU A 13 10.82 3.79 5.57
CA LEU A 13 12.10 4.23 5.01
C LEU A 13 13.27 3.58 5.76
N LEU A 14 14.36 3.32 5.05
CA LEU A 14 15.67 3.04 5.65
C LEU A 14 16.41 4.33 5.94
N GLU A 15 17.45 4.26 6.77
CA GLU A 15 18.30 5.41 7.05
C GLU A 15 18.86 6.06 5.78
N LYS A 16 19.32 5.25 4.82
CA LYS A 16 19.82 5.76 3.53
C LYS A 16 18.77 6.60 2.78
N ASP A 17 17.49 6.27 2.91
CA ASP A 17 16.39 6.94 2.21
C ASP A 17 16.11 8.32 2.82
N ILE A 18 16.44 8.52 4.11
CA ILE A 18 16.37 9.82 4.78
C ILE A 18 17.70 10.55 4.81
N SER A 19 18.82 9.86 4.58
CA SER A 19 20.16 10.38 4.79
C SER A 19 20.54 11.52 3.84
N ALA A 20 20.02 11.50 2.61
CA ALA A 20 20.14 12.61 1.66
C ALA A 20 19.51 13.91 2.19
N PHE A 21 18.69 13.80 3.24
CA PHE A 21 17.97 14.88 3.88
C PHE A 21 18.47 15.14 5.32
N TYR A 22 19.67 14.65 5.69
CA TYR A 22 20.22 14.76 7.06
C TYR A 22 20.31 16.22 7.57
N ASN A 23 20.62 17.19 6.69
CA ASN A 23 20.60 18.61 7.06
C ASN A 23 19.19 19.11 7.49
N PHE A 24 18.13 18.39 7.12
CA PHE A 24 16.74 18.65 7.50
C PHE A 24 16.20 17.72 8.59
N THR A 25 16.83 16.56 8.84
CA THR A 25 16.37 15.66 9.91
C THR A 25 16.52 16.29 11.29
N ASP A 26 17.41 17.26 11.49
CA ASP A 26 17.46 18.01 12.75
C ASP A 26 16.20 18.88 12.95
N GLN A 27 15.63 19.46 11.89
CA GLN A 27 14.34 20.16 11.97
C GLN A 27 13.15 19.20 12.14
N VAL A 28 13.13 18.06 11.43
CA VAL A 28 12.05 17.08 11.53
C VAL A 28 12.07 16.33 12.88
N ASN A 29 13.27 16.06 13.41
CA ASN A 29 13.46 15.54 14.77
C ASN A 29 12.99 16.56 15.82
N ASN A 30 13.26 17.85 15.61
CA ASN A 30 12.78 18.93 16.50
C ASN A 30 11.25 19.08 16.50
N GLU A 31 10.57 18.68 15.41
CA GLU A 31 9.09 18.64 15.36
C GLU A 31 8.48 17.32 15.86
N ASN A 32 9.27 16.34 16.37
CA ASN A 32 8.80 15.06 16.91
C ASN A 32 7.90 14.20 15.97
N LYS A 33 7.99 14.41 14.64
CA LYS A 33 7.12 13.70 13.67
C LYS A 33 7.72 12.41 13.10
N LEU A 34 9.01 12.15 13.34
CA LEU A 34 9.70 10.98 12.81
C LEU A 34 9.63 9.80 13.79
N ILE A 35 8.96 8.73 13.38
CA ILE A 35 8.80 7.52 14.17
C ILE A 35 9.91 6.53 13.80
N LYS A 36 10.71 6.13 14.80
CA LYS A 36 11.72 5.06 14.66
C LYS A 36 11.09 3.72 15.03
N ILE A 37 11.27 2.73 14.17
CA ILE A 37 10.73 1.37 14.32
C ILE A 37 11.90 0.40 14.18
N CYS A 38 12.07 -0.55 15.09
CA CYS A 38 13.11 -1.58 14.92
C CYS A 38 12.95 -2.25 13.55
N ALA A 39 14.04 -2.41 12.79
CA ALA A 39 13.95 -3.02 11.47
C ALA A 39 13.62 -4.53 11.55
N MET A 40 14.07 -5.20 12.62
CA MET A 40 13.74 -6.59 12.91
C MET A 40 13.42 -6.78 14.40
N THR A 41 12.53 -7.73 14.70
CA THR A 41 12.11 -8.07 16.07
C THR A 41 12.46 -9.53 16.38
N SER A 42 13.13 -9.78 17.52
CA SER A 42 13.38 -11.14 17.97
C SER A 42 12.06 -11.82 18.35
N VAL A 43 11.72 -12.93 17.69
CA VAL A 43 10.50 -13.71 18.01
C VAL A 43 10.78 -14.65 19.19
N ASN A 44 11.97 -15.25 19.22
CA ASN A 44 12.48 -16.07 20.31
C ASN A 44 14.01 -16.19 20.21
N ALA A 45 14.62 -17.07 21.01
CA ALA A 45 16.06 -17.29 21.00
C ALA A 45 16.64 -17.56 19.60
N ASN A 46 15.91 -18.30 18.75
CA ASN A 46 16.40 -18.80 17.46
C ASN A 46 15.77 -18.12 16.23
N LYS A 47 14.70 -17.33 16.40
CA LYS A 47 13.93 -16.74 15.29
C LYS A 47 13.88 -15.22 15.39
N VAL A 48 13.94 -14.55 14.24
CA VAL A 48 13.83 -13.10 14.11
C VAL A 48 12.86 -12.76 12.98
N ARG A 49 12.00 -11.76 13.18
CA ARG A 49 11.02 -11.29 12.19
C ARG A 49 11.48 -9.98 11.57
N CYS A 50 11.38 -9.84 10.26
CA CYS A 50 11.54 -8.54 9.59
C CYS A 50 10.28 -7.70 9.75
N ASN A 51 10.39 -6.46 10.21
CA ASN A 51 9.24 -5.58 10.41
C ASN A 51 8.76 -4.89 9.11
N ARG A 52 9.43 -5.11 7.97
CA ARG A 52 8.96 -4.69 6.63
C ARG A 52 8.08 -5.74 5.97
N CYS A 53 8.60 -6.96 5.83
CA CYS A 53 7.93 -8.04 5.08
C CYS A 53 7.20 -9.06 5.96
N GLY A 54 7.36 -9.01 7.29
CA GLY A 54 6.75 -9.95 8.21
C GLY A 54 7.39 -11.35 8.22
N THR A 55 8.31 -11.65 7.30
CA THR A 55 8.99 -12.95 7.22
C THR A 55 9.78 -13.24 8.49
N ILE A 56 9.65 -14.47 9.00
CA ILE A 56 10.39 -14.97 10.15
C ILE A 56 11.56 -15.81 9.65
N HIS A 57 12.77 -15.42 10.02
CA HIS A 57 14.01 -16.11 9.68
C HIS A 57 14.57 -16.85 10.89
N ILE A 58 15.26 -17.96 10.62
CA ILE A 58 16.10 -18.63 11.63
C ILE A 58 17.40 -17.83 11.73
N LYS A 59 17.72 -17.34 12.93
CA LYS A 59 18.84 -16.41 13.20
C LYS A 59 20.18 -16.94 12.68
N THR A 60 20.45 -18.24 12.82
CA THR A 60 21.70 -18.85 12.34
C THR A 60 21.90 -18.72 10.83
N ASN A 61 20.82 -18.75 10.04
CA ASN A 61 20.88 -18.72 8.58
C ASN A 61 21.07 -17.31 8.02
N VAL A 62 20.76 -16.29 8.83
CA VAL A 62 20.79 -14.89 8.41
C VAL A 62 21.73 -14.04 9.26
N LYS A 63 22.61 -14.67 10.05
CA LYS A 63 23.59 -13.98 10.89
C LYS A 63 24.73 -13.45 10.04
N LEU A 64 25.06 -12.18 10.23
CA LEU A 64 26.20 -11.52 9.63
C LEU A 64 27.44 -11.65 10.55
N PRO A 65 28.67 -11.50 10.01
CA PRO A 65 29.90 -11.51 10.80
C PRO A 65 29.92 -10.48 11.94
N ILE A 66 29.25 -9.35 11.74
CA ILE A 66 29.10 -8.27 12.72
C ILE A 66 28.12 -8.59 13.87
N GLY A 67 27.54 -9.80 13.88
CA GLY A 67 26.60 -10.25 14.92
C GLY A 67 25.13 -9.89 14.68
N ALA A 68 24.84 -8.96 13.77
CA ALA A 68 23.48 -8.62 13.34
C ALA A 68 22.85 -9.70 12.44
N PHE A 69 21.53 -9.61 12.24
CA PHE A 69 20.78 -10.44 11.30
C PHE A 69 20.32 -9.61 10.11
N PHE A 70 20.15 -10.20 8.92
CA PHE A 70 19.54 -9.52 7.78
C PHE A 70 18.30 -10.23 7.25
N CYS A 71 17.49 -9.53 6.46
CA CYS A 71 16.34 -10.11 5.78
C CYS A 71 16.67 -10.37 4.29
N PRO A 72 16.79 -11.65 3.85
CA PRO A 72 16.98 -11.98 2.44
C PRO A 72 15.79 -11.56 1.56
N THR A 73 14.57 -11.64 2.09
CA THR A 73 13.34 -11.33 1.34
C THR A 73 13.25 -9.87 0.91
N CYS A 74 13.89 -8.95 1.63
CA CYS A 74 13.83 -7.52 1.33
C CYS A 74 15.07 -6.99 0.58
N LEU A 75 15.98 -7.86 0.14
CA LEU A 75 17.29 -7.46 -0.36
C LEU A 75 17.20 -6.44 -1.52
N ASP A 76 16.32 -6.68 -2.49
CA ASP A 76 16.12 -5.82 -3.67
C ASP A 76 15.44 -4.49 -3.33
N LEU A 77 14.73 -4.43 -2.20
CA LEU A 77 14.14 -3.19 -1.66
C LEU A 77 15.13 -2.42 -0.76
N GLY A 78 16.37 -2.90 -0.67
CA GLY A 78 17.37 -2.44 0.27
C GLY A 78 17.45 -3.38 1.48
N ARG A 79 18.66 -3.89 1.72
CA ARG A 79 19.01 -4.76 2.86
C ARG A 79 18.48 -4.18 4.16
N VAL A 80 17.72 -4.99 4.88
CA VAL A 80 17.21 -4.70 6.22
C VAL A 80 18.06 -5.47 7.22
N ARG A 81 18.60 -4.82 8.24
CA ARG A 81 19.34 -5.49 9.33
C ARG A 81 18.69 -5.29 10.70
N SER A 82 18.99 -6.17 11.64
CA SER A 82 18.44 -6.13 13.00
C SER A 82 19.03 -5.06 13.91
N ASP A 83 20.19 -4.52 13.55
CA ASP A 83 20.89 -3.42 14.22
C ASP A 83 20.51 -2.04 13.66
N GLU A 84 19.51 -1.98 12.78
CA GLU A 84 19.01 -0.77 12.15
C GLU A 84 17.56 -0.48 12.51
N TYR A 85 17.09 0.70 12.10
CA TYR A 85 15.72 1.14 12.25
C TYR A 85 15.09 1.44 10.89
N PHE A 86 13.78 1.24 10.81
CA PHE A 86 12.96 1.95 9.86
C PHE A 86 12.54 3.31 10.43
N TYR A 87 12.29 4.22 9.50
CA TYR A 87 11.83 5.57 9.76
C TYR A 87 10.49 5.77 9.07
N HIS A 88 9.53 6.33 9.78
CA HIS A 88 8.19 6.55 9.28
C HIS A 88 7.70 7.93 9.69
N LEU A 89 7.19 8.69 8.73
CA LEU A 89 6.39 9.87 9.01
C LEU A 89 4.92 9.54 8.76
N PRO A 90 4.03 9.78 9.73
CA PRO A 90 2.60 9.55 9.55
C PRO A 90 2.05 10.25 8.31
N GLN A 91 1.15 9.57 7.59
CA GLN A 91 0.45 10.19 6.48
C GLN A 91 -0.37 11.39 6.95
N GLN A 92 -0.44 12.42 6.12
CA GLN A 92 -1.33 13.57 6.34
C GLN A 92 -2.47 13.52 5.33
N ASP A 93 -3.55 14.23 5.64
CA ASP A 93 -4.68 14.33 4.73
C ASP A 93 -4.34 15.24 3.54
N PHE A 94 -5.10 15.07 2.47
CA PHE A 94 -5.08 15.89 1.27
C PHE A 94 -6.17 16.95 1.34
N SER A 95 -6.12 17.93 0.44
CA SER A 95 -7.17 18.95 0.34
C SER A 95 -8.50 18.33 -0.06
N GLU A 96 -9.57 18.60 0.67
CA GLU A 96 -10.94 18.22 0.31
C GLU A 96 -11.36 18.92 -1.00
N LYS A 97 -11.58 18.14 -2.05
CA LYS A 97 -12.07 18.61 -3.36
C LYS A 97 -12.53 17.43 -4.21
N THR A 98 -13.26 17.71 -5.28
CA THR A 98 -13.63 16.67 -6.24
C THR A 98 -12.43 16.27 -7.10
N TYR A 99 -12.13 14.98 -7.19
CA TYR A 99 -11.03 14.47 -8.01
C TYR A 99 -11.49 13.80 -9.29
N LEU A 100 -12.63 13.12 -9.26
CA LEU A 100 -13.22 12.40 -10.38
C LEU A 100 -13.66 13.36 -11.48
N ARG A 101 -13.20 13.11 -12.71
CA ARG A 101 -13.63 13.82 -13.92
C ARG A 101 -14.28 12.92 -14.97
N TRP A 102 -14.41 11.62 -14.67
CA TRP A 102 -15.05 10.66 -15.54
C TRP A 102 -16.54 10.99 -15.70
N THR A 103 -17.00 11.13 -16.95
CA THR A 103 -18.38 11.46 -17.31
C THR A 103 -19.13 10.29 -17.94
N GLY A 104 -18.59 9.08 -17.84
CA GLY A 104 -19.26 7.88 -18.34
C GLY A 104 -20.48 7.50 -17.49
N LYS A 105 -21.25 6.52 -17.98
CA LYS A 105 -22.43 6.00 -17.29
C LYS A 105 -22.24 4.53 -16.96
N LEU A 106 -22.44 4.18 -15.69
CA LEU A 106 -22.48 2.80 -15.25
C LEU A 106 -23.76 2.13 -15.77
N THR A 107 -23.67 0.83 -16.08
CA THR A 107 -24.86 -0.01 -16.24
C THR A 107 -25.59 -0.12 -14.91
N GLU A 108 -26.89 -0.46 -14.90
CA GLU A 108 -27.67 -0.58 -13.66
C GLU A 108 -27.04 -1.55 -12.65
N ASN A 109 -26.45 -2.65 -13.12
CA ASN A 109 -25.77 -3.61 -12.24
C ASN A 109 -24.47 -3.05 -11.66
N GLN A 110 -23.67 -2.36 -12.48
CA GLN A 110 -22.46 -1.67 -12.01
C GLN A 110 -22.79 -0.58 -11.00
N GLU A 111 -23.87 0.18 -11.22
CA GLU A 111 -24.31 1.24 -10.32
C GLU A 111 -24.78 0.68 -8.98
N LYS A 112 -25.54 -0.43 -8.98
CA LYS A 112 -25.91 -1.14 -7.74
C LYS A 112 -24.69 -1.57 -6.94
N ILE A 113 -23.67 -2.13 -7.60
CA ILE A 113 -22.42 -2.54 -6.95
C ILE A 113 -21.66 -1.32 -6.41
N SER A 114 -21.49 -0.29 -7.23
CA SER A 114 -20.83 0.97 -6.83
C SER A 114 -21.50 1.60 -5.62
N ASN A 115 -22.82 1.69 -5.61
CA ASN A 115 -23.59 2.25 -4.49
C ASN A 115 -23.46 1.39 -3.23
N ALA A 116 -23.51 0.05 -3.37
CA ALA A 116 -23.31 -0.86 -2.24
C ALA A 116 -21.91 -0.69 -1.63
N LEU A 117 -20.87 -0.56 -2.46
CA LEU A 117 -19.50 -0.29 -2.01
C LEU A 117 -19.42 1.01 -1.20
N CYS A 118 -19.98 2.11 -1.73
CA CYS A 118 -20.01 3.41 -1.05
C CYS A 118 -20.80 3.39 0.28
N GLN A 119 -21.85 2.58 0.38
CA GLN A 119 -22.66 2.43 1.59
C GLN A 119 -22.01 1.53 2.64
N GLN A 120 -21.31 0.49 2.22
CA GLN A 120 -20.68 -0.48 3.11
C GLN A 120 -19.34 0.01 3.65
N ILE A 121 -18.67 0.94 2.96
CA ILE A 121 -17.39 1.49 3.41
C ILE A 121 -17.60 2.28 4.72
N THR A 122 -17.20 1.66 5.82
CA THR A 122 -17.12 2.25 7.16
C THR A 122 -15.71 1.99 7.69
N ASN A 123 -15.35 2.45 8.89
CA ASN A 123 -13.96 2.26 9.38
C ASN A 123 -13.59 0.76 9.50
N ASN A 124 -12.42 0.40 8.97
CA ASN A 124 -11.81 -0.93 9.05
C ASN A 124 -12.60 -2.08 8.39
N GLN A 125 -13.28 -1.81 7.28
CA GLN A 125 -14.02 -2.79 6.49
C GLN A 125 -13.15 -3.56 5.49
N LYS A 126 -13.54 -4.81 5.23
CA LYS A 126 -12.98 -5.67 4.17
C LYS A 126 -14.10 -6.04 3.19
N LEU A 127 -13.99 -5.56 1.97
CA LEU A 127 -14.98 -5.75 0.90
C LEU A 127 -14.40 -6.61 -0.22
N LEU A 128 -15.28 -7.28 -0.96
CA LEU A 128 -14.92 -8.11 -2.12
C LEU A 128 -15.87 -7.83 -3.28
N VAL A 129 -15.29 -7.58 -4.45
CA VAL A 129 -16.01 -7.55 -5.73
C VAL A 129 -15.53 -8.70 -6.58
N GLN A 130 -16.45 -9.61 -6.89
CA GLN A 130 -16.24 -10.71 -7.83
C GLN A 130 -16.83 -10.33 -9.18
N ALA A 131 -15.98 -10.15 -10.19
CA ALA A 131 -16.42 -9.87 -11.54
C ALA A 131 -15.38 -10.32 -12.57
N VAL A 132 -15.88 -10.85 -13.69
CA VAL A 132 -15.08 -11.30 -14.83
C VAL A 132 -14.38 -10.14 -15.54
N THR A 133 -13.36 -10.44 -16.34
CA THR A 133 -12.69 -9.45 -17.18
C THR A 133 -13.69 -8.79 -18.14
N GLY A 134 -13.51 -7.49 -18.40
CA GLY A 134 -14.43 -6.72 -19.26
C GLY A 134 -15.75 -6.30 -18.60
N ALA A 135 -16.04 -6.71 -17.36
CA ALA A 135 -17.24 -6.27 -16.64
C ALA A 135 -17.23 -4.80 -16.20
N GLY A 136 -16.12 -4.07 -16.40
CA GLY A 136 -15.96 -2.68 -15.95
C GLY A 136 -15.72 -2.54 -14.44
N LYS A 137 -14.93 -3.45 -13.85
CA LYS A 137 -14.58 -3.44 -12.41
C LYS A 137 -14.00 -2.10 -11.98
N THR A 138 -13.18 -1.50 -12.83
CA THR A 138 -12.51 -0.22 -12.58
C THR A 138 -13.52 0.91 -12.46
N GLU A 139 -14.49 1.01 -13.38
CA GLU A 139 -15.51 2.04 -13.33
C GLU A 139 -16.47 1.85 -12.13
N MET A 140 -16.72 0.61 -11.69
CA MET A 140 -17.52 0.32 -10.49
C MET A 140 -16.92 0.90 -9.19
N ILE A 141 -15.60 1.08 -9.12
CA ILE A 141 -14.92 1.55 -7.90
C ILE A 141 -14.66 3.07 -7.92
N TYR A 142 -14.93 3.77 -9.03
CA TYR A 142 -14.61 5.19 -9.16
C TYR A 142 -15.31 6.06 -8.12
N GLN A 143 -16.60 5.81 -7.85
CA GLN A 143 -17.33 6.58 -6.84
C GLN A 143 -16.80 6.32 -5.44
N LEU A 144 -16.36 5.09 -5.15
CA LEU A 144 -15.74 4.76 -3.87
C LEU A 144 -14.38 5.47 -3.71
N ILE A 145 -13.55 5.45 -4.75
CA ILE A 145 -12.28 6.20 -4.76
C ILE A 145 -12.57 7.67 -4.52
N GLU A 146 -13.49 8.27 -5.27
CA GLU A 146 -13.86 9.68 -5.14
C GLU A 146 -14.37 10.03 -3.74
N GLN A 147 -15.19 9.16 -3.14
CA GLN A 147 -15.68 9.36 -1.77
C GLN A 147 -14.53 9.45 -0.77
N ILE A 148 -13.48 8.64 -0.91
CA ILE A 148 -12.31 8.71 -0.01
C ILE A 148 -11.47 9.97 -0.29
N LEU A 149 -11.17 10.25 -1.56
CA LEU A 149 -10.29 11.37 -1.92
C LEU A 149 -10.92 12.73 -1.60
N SER A 150 -12.23 12.88 -1.84
CA SER A 150 -12.95 14.14 -1.59
C SER A 150 -12.99 14.55 -0.12
N HIS A 151 -12.83 13.59 0.80
CA HIS A 151 -12.69 13.82 2.25
C HIS A 151 -11.22 13.90 2.70
N GLY A 152 -10.29 14.17 1.78
CA GLY A 152 -8.86 14.29 2.10
C GLY A 152 -8.13 12.97 2.31
N GLY A 153 -8.82 11.84 2.16
CA GLY A 153 -8.24 10.52 2.29
C GLY A 153 -7.32 10.15 1.12
N SER A 154 -6.70 8.98 1.25
CA SER A 154 -5.70 8.45 0.33
C SER A 154 -6.04 7.03 -0.11
N VAL A 155 -5.87 6.75 -1.40
CA VAL A 155 -6.19 5.47 -2.01
C VAL A 155 -4.94 4.86 -2.64
N GLY A 156 -4.66 3.62 -2.29
CA GLY A 156 -3.67 2.80 -2.98
C GLY A 156 -4.36 1.72 -3.82
N LEU A 157 -4.00 1.59 -5.08
CA LEU A 157 -4.46 0.50 -5.93
C LEU A 157 -3.25 -0.34 -6.33
N ALA A 158 -3.24 -1.60 -5.88
CA ALA A 158 -2.18 -2.53 -6.16
C ALA A 158 -2.65 -3.71 -7.02
N SER A 159 -1.80 -4.16 -7.95
CA SER A 159 -1.99 -5.41 -8.69
C SER A 159 -0.70 -6.23 -8.69
N PRO A 160 -0.76 -7.58 -8.75
CA PRO A 160 0.44 -8.41 -8.79
C PRO A 160 1.21 -8.24 -10.12
N ARG A 161 0.52 -7.88 -11.20
CA ARG A 161 1.09 -7.78 -12.55
C ARG A 161 1.35 -6.34 -12.97
N ILE A 162 2.49 -6.13 -13.64
CA ILE A 162 2.92 -4.80 -14.10
C ILE A 162 2.04 -4.29 -15.24
N ASP A 163 1.67 -5.13 -16.20
CA ASP A 163 0.83 -4.77 -17.34
C ASP A 163 -0.56 -4.26 -16.89
N VAL A 164 -1.16 -4.93 -15.90
CA VAL A 164 -2.40 -4.47 -15.27
C VAL A 164 -2.22 -3.14 -14.55
N CYS A 165 -1.12 -2.94 -13.83
CA CYS A 165 -0.82 -1.64 -13.19
C CYS A 165 -0.68 -0.51 -14.22
N ILE A 166 -0.03 -0.75 -15.35
CA ILE A 166 0.13 0.23 -16.44
C ILE A 166 -1.25 0.59 -17.02
N GLU A 167 -2.10 -0.40 -17.28
CA GLU A 167 -3.46 -0.17 -17.78
C GLU A 167 -4.30 0.66 -16.79
N LEU A 168 -4.28 0.28 -15.51
CA LEU A 168 -5.00 0.99 -14.46
C LEU A 168 -4.50 2.42 -14.30
N HIS A 169 -3.19 2.64 -14.36
CA HIS A 169 -2.60 3.98 -14.32
C HIS A 169 -3.06 4.86 -15.48
N GLN A 170 -3.06 4.34 -16.71
CA GLN A 170 -3.54 5.08 -17.88
C GLN A 170 -5.02 5.47 -17.75
N ARG A 171 -5.87 4.52 -17.34
CA ARG A 171 -7.31 4.74 -17.15
C ARG A 171 -7.56 5.76 -16.04
N LEU A 172 -6.97 5.58 -14.86
CA LEU A 172 -7.16 6.46 -13.72
C LEU A 172 -6.59 7.86 -13.97
N SER A 173 -5.45 7.98 -14.65
CA SER A 173 -4.88 9.28 -15.02
C SER A 173 -5.75 10.02 -16.04
N ARG A 174 -6.52 9.28 -16.86
CA ARG A 174 -7.55 9.85 -17.72
C ARG A 174 -8.79 10.26 -16.93
N ASP A 175 -9.14 9.56 -15.87
CA ASP A 175 -10.47 9.69 -15.24
C ASP A 175 -10.46 10.48 -13.91
N PHE A 176 -9.28 10.75 -13.33
CA PHE A 176 -9.08 11.58 -12.15
C PHE A 176 -8.17 12.79 -12.47
N THR A 177 -8.35 13.87 -11.72
CA THR A 177 -7.63 15.14 -11.91
C THR A 177 -6.29 15.21 -11.18
N CYS A 178 -6.04 14.31 -10.21
CA CYS A 178 -4.75 14.24 -9.53
C CYS A 178 -3.69 13.55 -10.39
N GLN A 179 -2.42 13.91 -10.17
CA GLN A 179 -1.31 13.14 -10.72
C GLN A 179 -1.19 11.81 -9.97
N ILE A 180 -0.99 10.71 -10.68
CA ILE A 180 -0.95 9.37 -10.09
C ILE A 180 0.43 8.77 -10.32
N PRO A 181 1.21 8.47 -9.27
CA PRO A 181 2.45 7.72 -9.42
C PRO A 181 2.15 6.25 -9.79
N LEU A 182 2.96 5.69 -10.68
CA LEU A 182 2.96 4.28 -11.07
C LEU A 182 4.23 3.61 -10.55
N LEU A 183 4.10 2.82 -9.49
CA LEU A 183 5.25 2.23 -8.80
C LEU A 183 5.44 0.76 -9.17
N TYR A 184 6.58 0.44 -9.77
CA TYR A 184 7.06 -0.93 -10.00
C TYR A 184 8.60 -0.93 -10.02
N HIS A 185 9.25 -2.08 -10.25
CA HIS A 185 10.72 -2.19 -10.10
C HIS A 185 11.51 -1.20 -10.98
N GLU A 186 11.04 -0.97 -12.21
CA GLU A 186 11.66 -0.07 -13.20
C GLU A 186 10.80 1.18 -13.46
N GLY A 187 9.84 1.45 -12.57
CA GLY A 187 8.89 2.54 -12.72
C GLY A 187 9.43 3.88 -12.22
N ASP A 188 8.55 4.88 -12.25
CA ASP A 188 8.86 6.21 -11.77
C ASP A 188 9.14 6.24 -10.26
N SER A 189 9.87 7.28 -9.85
CA SER A 189 10.05 7.59 -8.44
C SER A 189 8.73 8.03 -7.81
N TYR A 190 8.53 7.64 -6.55
CA TYR A 190 7.36 8.06 -5.79
C TYR A 190 7.34 9.58 -5.57
N PHE A 191 6.15 10.14 -5.77
CA PHE A 191 5.75 11.44 -5.24
C PHE A 191 4.44 11.29 -4.47
N ARG A 192 4.22 12.13 -3.47
CA ARG A 192 2.99 12.09 -2.65
C ARG A 192 1.79 12.47 -3.50
N SER A 193 0.78 11.60 -3.51
CA SER A 193 -0.47 11.80 -4.22
C SER A 193 -1.64 11.15 -3.47
N PRO A 194 -2.86 11.72 -3.56
CA PRO A 194 -4.06 11.11 -3.00
C PRO A 194 -4.38 9.74 -3.61
N LEU A 195 -3.97 9.46 -4.86
CA LEU A 195 -4.19 8.18 -5.53
C LEU A 195 -2.88 7.62 -6.07
N VAL A 196 -2.54 6.39 -5.69
CA VAL A 196 -1.29 5.72 -6.06
C VAL A 196 -1.60 4.38 -6.74
N VAL A 197 -0.96 4.11 -7.88
CA VAL A 197 -1.04 2.79 -8.54
C VAL A 197 0.31 2.09 -8.40
N MET A 198 0.31 0.81 -8.04
CA MET A 198 1.56 0.10 -7.78
C MET A 198 1.49 -1.41 -7.97
N THR A 199 2.64 -2.07 -8.13
CA THR A 199 2.66 -3.53 -7.97
C THR A 199 2.53 -3.91 -6.50
N SER A 200 1.96 -5.08 -6.20
CA SER A 200 1.75 -5.53 -4.81
C SER A 200 3.02 -5.51 -3.95
N HIS A 201 4.19 -5.76 -4.55
CA HIS A 201 5.48 -5.70 -3.86
C HIS A 201 5.83 -4.29 -3.35
N GLN A 202 5.34 -3.23 -3.98
CA GLN A 202 5.61 -1.86 -3.53
C GLN A 202 4.90 -1.51 -2.22
N LEU A 203 3.87 -2.26 -1.82
CA LEU A 203 3.23 -2.10 -0.51
C LEU A 203 4.24 -2.22 0.65
N LEU A 204 5.33 -2.98 0.46
CA LEU A 204 6.43 -3.12 1.42
C LEU A 204 7.16 -1.79 1.73
N ARG A 205 6.95 -0.75 0.93
CA ARG A 205 7.55 0.58 1.12
C ARG A 205 6.63 1.56 1.84
N PHE A 206 5.44 1.14 2.24
CA PHE A 206 4.43 1.97 2.88
C PHE A 206 4.11 1.46 4.29
N LYS A 207 3.72 2.40 5.15
CA LYS A 207 3.17 2.14 6.48
C LYS A 207 2.05 3.14 6.72
N GLU A 208 0.86 2.65 7.06
CA GLU A 208 -0.32 3.46 7.42
C GLU A 208 -0.56 4.64 6.46
N ALA A 209 -0.45 4.35 5.15
CA ALA A 209 -0.42 5.33 4.09
C ALA A 209 -1.76 5.55 3.40
N PHE A 210 -2.67 4.57 3.47
CA PHE A 210 -3.90 4.54 2.68
C PHE A 210 -5.15 4.35 3.55
N ASP A 211 -6.14 5.21 3.35
CA ASP A 211 -7.49 5.12 3.92
C ASP A 211 -8.33 4.05 3.21
N LEU A 212 -8.03 3.77 1.95
CA LEU A 212 -8.56 2.64 1.20
C LEU A 212 -7.43 2.00 0.39
N LEU A 213 -7.25 0.70 0.55
CA LEU A 213 -6.32 -0.08 -0.25
C LEU A 213 -7.09 -1.11 -1.09
N ILE A 214 -6.92 -1.03 -2.39
CA ILE A 214 -7.61 -1.85 -3.38
C ILE A 214 -6.60 -2.81 -4.00
N ILE A 215 -6.90 -4.12 -3.98
CA ILE A 215 -6.06 -5.14 -4.61
C ILE A 215 -6.81 -5.74 -5.80
N ASP A 216 -6.34 -5.47 -7.00
CA ASP A 216 -6.86 -6.11 -8.21
C ASP A 216 -6.10 -7.39 -8.53
N GLU A 217 -6.80 -8.36 -9.10
CA GLU A 217 -6.31 -9.71 -9.36
C GLU A 217 -5.66 -10.35 -8.12
N VAL A 218 -6.32 -10.25 -6.96
CA VAL A 218 -5.84 -10.83 -5.69
C VAL A 218 -5.59 -12.36 -5.78
N ASP A 219 -6.27 -13.02 -6.72
CA ASP A 219 -6.16 -14.43 -7.05
C ASP A 219 -4.97 -14.77 -7.96
N ALA A 220 -4.31 -13.76 -8.54
CA ALA A 220 -3.14 -13.95 -9.39
C ALA A 220 -1.85 -14.11 -8.57
N PHE A 221 -0.92 -14.87 -9.12
CA PHE A 221 0.47 -14.92 -8.65
C PHE A 221 1.14 -13.55 -8.90
N PRO A 222 2.03 -13.06 -8.02
CA PRO A 222 2.53 -13.66 -6.77
C PRO A 222 1.72 -13.35 -5.51
N PHE A 223 0.54 -12.74 -5.60
CA PHE A 223 -0.23 -12.34 -4.42
C PHE A 223 -0.96 -13.50 -3.76
N ARG A 224 -1.55 -14.37 -4.58
CA ARG A 224 -2.21 -15.58 -4.11
C ARG A 224 -1.29 -16.36 -3.18
N ASP A 225 -1.82 -16.69 -2.00
CA ASP A 225 -1.15 -17.48 -0.97
C ASP A 225 0.17 -16.92 -0.42
N ASN A 226 0.46 -15.62 -0.61
CA ASN A 226 1.71 -15.00 -0.19
C ASN A 226 1.57 -14.16 1.10
N ASP A 227 1.95 -14.75 2.25
CA ASP A 227 1.82 -14.11 3.56
C ASP A 227 2.58 -12.79 3.71
N MET A 228 3.70 -12.62 2.98
CA MET A 228 4.43 -11.36 2.97
C MET A 228 3.57 -10.23 2.38
N LEU A 229 2.87 -10.51 1.28
CA LEU A 229 2.06 -9.48 0.60
C LEU A 229 0.80 -9.15 1.40
N TYR A 230 0.19 -10.12 2.07
CA TYR A 230 -0.87 -9.86 3.06
C TYR A 230 -0.35 -9.03 4.24
N PHE A 231 0.86 -9.30 4.75
CA PHE A 231 1.49 -8.49 5.79
C PHE A 231 1.75 -7.06 5.31
N ALA A 232 2.28 -6.90 4.10
CA ALA A 232 2.58 -5.61 3.50
C ALA A 232 1.30 -4.77 3.32
N LEU A 233 0.22 -5.42 2.87
CA LEU A 233 -1.10 -4.83 2.72
C LEU A 233 -1.63 -4.28 4.05
N GLU A 234 -1.62 -5.09 5.11
CA GLU A 234 -2.09 -4.64 6.43
C GLU A 234 -1.21 -3.54 7.01
N ASN A 235 0.11 -3.58 6.76
CA ASN A 235 1.03 -2.54 7.22
C ASN A 235 0.85 -1.22 6.44
N ALA A 236 0.59 -1.28 5.14
CA ALA A 236 0.41 -0.11 4.28
C ALA A 236 -0.95 0.58 4.47
N LYS A 237 -1.98 -0.18 4.86
CA LYS A 237 -3.30 0.34 5.22
C LYS A 237 -3.22 1.13 6.53
N LYS A 238 -3.92 2.26 6.62
CA LYS A 238 -4.12 2.96 7.91
C LYS A 238 -4.88 2.05 8.89
N ILE A 239 -4.72 2.29 10.18
CA ILE A 239 -5.39 1.50 11.24
C ILE A 239 -6.91 1.43 11.01
N ASN A 240 -7.53 2.58 10.72
CA ASN A 240 -8.97 2.69 10.41
C ASN A 240 -9.30 2.59 8.92
N GLY A 241 -8.30 2.34 8.07
CA GLY A 241 -8.45 2.25 6.63
C GLY A 241 -9.13 0.94 6.19
N ASN A 242 -9.57 0.93 4.95
CA ASN A 242 -10.40 -0.12 4.36
C ASN A 242 -9.65 -0.94 3.32
N LEU A 243 -10.16 -2.15 3.07
CA LEU A 243 -9.64 -3.04 2.05
C LEU A 243 -10.73 -3.42 1.07
N LEU A 244 -10.41 -3.31 -0.22
CA LEU A 244 -11.26 -3.80 -1.28
C LEU A 244 -10.47 -4.79 -2.14
N TYR A 245 -10.94 -6.03 -2.18
CA TYR A 245 -10.40 -7.04 -3.06
C TYR A 245 -11.22 -7.10 -4.34
N LEU A 246 -10.55 -7.06 -5.48
CA LEU A 246 -11.15 -7.30 -6.79
C LEU A 246 -10.59 -8.61 -7.33
N THR A 247 -11.49 -9.49 -7.76
CA THR A 247 -11.12 -10.81 -8.27
C THR A 247 -12.08 -11.27 -9.36
N ALA A 248 -11.60 -12.15 -10.24
CA ALA A 248 -12.49 -12.93 -11.10
C ALA A 248 -12.90 -14.25 -10.45
N THR A 249 -12.14 -14.75 -9.45
CA THR A 249 -12.34 -16.06 -8.84
C THR A 249 -12.31 -16.02 -7.30
N SER A 250 -13.08 -16.89 -6.63
CA SER A 250 -13.01 -17.05 -5.18
C SER A 250 -11.88 -18.01 -4.79
N THR A 251 -11.21 -17.75 -3.67
CA THR A 251 -10.25 -18.68 -3.08
C THR A 251 -10.53 -18.85 -1.59
N ASP A 252 -10.26 -20.04 -1.03
CA ASP A 252 -10.51 -20.33 0.39
C ASP A 252 -9.81 -19.33 1.33
N LYS A 253 -8.62 -18.85 0.96
CA LYS A 253 -7.87 -17.86 1.74
C LYS A 253 -8.56 -16.50 1.70
N LEU A 254 -9.02 -16.06 0.53
CA LEU A 254 -9.77 -14.81 0.37
C LEU A 254 -11.10 -14.85 1.12
N ASP A 255 -11.84 -15.96 1.02
CA ASP A 255 -13.10 -16.15 1.74
C ASP A 255 -12.88 -16.10 3.26
N LYS A 256 -11.79 -16.68 3.77
CA LYS A 256 -11.40 -16.56 5.18
C LYS A 256 -10.98 -15.15 5.58
N GLN A 257 -10.38 -14.37 4.67
CA GLN A 257 -10.00 -12.97 4.94
C GLN A 257 -11.23 -12.08 5.09
N ILE A 258 -12.30 -12.34 4.33
CA ILE A 258 -13.55 -11.57 4.38
C ILE A 258 -14.41 -12.00 5.57
N LYS A 259 -14.53 -13.30 5.84
CA LYS A 259 -15.35 -13.84 6.95
C LYS A 259 -14.83 -13.51 8.36
N LYS A 260 -13.61 -13.00 8.48
CA LYS A 260 -13.00 -12.61 9.77
C LYS A 260 -13.17 -11.13 10.10
N ALA A 261 -13.83 -10.35 9.24
CA ALA A 261 -14.17 -8.95 9.47
C ALA A 261 -15.51 -8.82 10.23
#